data_AF-A0A959T9N1-F1
#
_entry.id   AF-A0A959T9N1-F1
#
_cell.length_a   1.000
_cell.length_b   1.000
_cell.length_c   1.000
_cell.angle_alpha   90.00
_cell.angle_beta   90.00
_cell.angle_gamma   90.00
#
_symmetry.space_group_name_H-M   'P 1'
#
loop_
_entity.id
_entity.type
_entity.pdbx_description
1 polymer ?
#
loop_
_entity_poly.entity_id
_entity_poly.type
_entity_poly.pdbx_seq_one_letter_code
_entity_poly.pdbx_strand_id
1 'polypeptide(L)'
;YDLDGVIDCKNKFREDPVPLFGDENIWWVFNDKGNAHTESGGLPIGMEIRAQAFAFSTNDEVNNMTFYNYVLINQGTQTLLNTYFGQWVDVDLGCSDDDFVGCDVQRGLGYGYNGDNNDEGCNGYPGYGLQPPAIGVDFFEGPFQDYDNIDNPLTTNIGDAVDSLGIPYKGIGIGYGDGVEDNERFGMRAFLYHNNNSGVTGDPSVAIQYYNYLRAIWKDNSPNLYGGTGHISDPDADPNTPAFYMFPGDSDPLGWGTGGAVQGDVWTEESEGNDPDDRRFIQSAGPFTLEPGAFNNVTVGVVWARAPGGGP
;
A
#
# COMPACT_ATOMS: atom_id res chain seq x y z
N TYR A 1 1.42 24.07 11.29
CA TYR A 1 1.85 23.87 12.68
C TYR A 1 0.73 24.26 13.62
N ASP A 2 0.39 23.34 14.52
CA ASP A 2 -0.45 23.61 15.69
C ASP A 2 0.47 23.68 16.91
N LEU A 3 0.98 24.88 17.22
CA LEU A 3 1.93 25.05 18.31
C LEU A 3 1.26 24.92 19.69
N ASP A 4 -0.07 25.09 19.73
CA ASP A 4 -0.85 25.16 20.95
C ASP A 4 -1.62 23.86 21.24
N GLY A 5 -1.61 22.89 20.31
CA GLY A 5 -2.28 21.59 20.45
C GLY A 5 -3.81 21.69 20.49
N VAL A 6 -4.38 22.69 19.79
CA VAL A 6 -5.81 23.02 19.84
C VAL A 6 -6.58 22.49 18.62
N ILE A 7 -5.89 22.03 17.58
CA ILE A 7 -6.54 21.51 16.37
C ILE A 7 -7.11 20.12 16.66
N ASP A 8 -8.42 19.99 16.47
CA ASP A 8 -9.09 18.69 16.48
C ASP A 8 -8.65 17.90 15.24
N CYS A 9 -7.68 16.99 15.43
CA CYS A 9 -7.21 16.12 14.36
C CYS A 9 -8.22 15.05 13.94
N LYS A 10 -9.24 14.77 14.78
CA LYS A 10 -10.23 13.72 14.51
C LYS A 10 -11.36 14.19 13.61
N ASN A 11 -11.83 15.43 13.78
CA ASN A 11 -12.97 15.98 13.04
C ASN A 11 -12.56 17.14 12.10
N LYS A 12 -11.65 16.87 11.16
CA LYS A 12 -11.24 17.90 10.18
C LYS A 12 -12.29 18.07 9.08
N PHE A 13 -12.54 19.32 8.71
CA PHE A 13 -13.25 19.72 7.51
C PHE A 13 -12.27 20.12 6.39
N ARG A 14 -12.76 20.20 5.15
CA ARG A 14 -11.93 20.56 3.98
C ARG A 14 -11.31 21.95 4.10
N GLU A 15 -12.03 22.85 4.75
CA GLU A 15 -11.64 24.25 4.95
C GLU A 15 -10.64 24.41 6.10
N ASP A 16 -10.45 23.38 6.93
CA ASP A 16 -9.54 23.46 8.06
C ASP A 16 -8.09 23.58 7.59
N PRO A 17 -7.26 24.37 8.30
CA PRO A 17 -5.85 24.47 7.98
C PRO A 17 -5.20 23.08 8.05
N VAL A 18 -4.61 22.61 6.94
CA VAL A 18 -3.75 21.42 6.96
C VAL A 18 -2.50 21.78 7.78
N PRO A 19 -2.30 21.21 8.98
CA PRO A 19 -1.12 21.51 9.76
C PRO A 19 0.10 20.94 9.03
N LEU A 20 1.16 21.75 8.91
CA LEU A 20 2.49 21.22 8.60
C LEU A 20 2.94 20.32 9.75
N PHE A 21 3.42 19.12 9.40
CA PHE A 21 3.93 18.09 10.30
C PHE A 21 5.46 17.99 10.24
N GLY A 22 6.06 17.25 11.18
CA GLY A 22 7.51 16.98 11.23
C GLY A 22 8.33 18.13 11.80
N ASP A 23 9.64 17.92 11.88
CA ASP A 23 10.65 18.97 12.12
C ASP A 23 11.17 19.56 10.80
N GLU A 24 11.12 18.76 9.73
CA GLU A 24 11.34 19.18 8.35
C GLU A 24 10.11 18.83 7.50
N ASN A 25 9.67 19.75 6.65
CA ASN A 25 8.45 19.63 5.87
C ASN A 25 8.57 20.27 4.50
N ILE A 26 8.18 19.54 3.47
CA ILE A 26 8.02 20.03 2.10
C ILE A 26 6.55 19.86 1.73
N TRP A 27 5.89 20.94 1.32
CA TRP A 27 4.47 20.94 0.96
C TRP A 27 4.27 21.38 -0.50
N TRP A 28 3.38 20.69 -1.21
CA TRP A 28 3.03 21.00 -2.59
C TRP A 28 1.58 20.61 -2.94
N VAL A 29 1.10 21.09 -4.08
CA VAL A 29 -0.24 20.78 -4.62
C VAL A 29 -0.14 20.39 -6.08
N PHE A 30 -0.88 19.36 -6.47
CA PHE A 30 -1.01 18.93 -7.85
C PHE A 30 -2.45 18.45 -8.12
N ASN A 31 -2.78 18.27 -9.40
CA ASN A 31 -4.10 17.82 -9.82
C ASN A 31 -4.02 17.05 -11.14
N ASP A 32 -5.03 16.25 -11.42
CA ASP A 32 -5.10 15.43 -12.63
C ASP A 32 -5.68 16.17 -13.85
N LYS A 33 -6.11 17.43 -13.71
CA LYS A 33 -6.74 18.22 -14.79
C LYS A 33 -5.79 19.21 -15.45
N GLY A 34 -4.51 19.20 -15.08
CA GLY A 34 -3.50 20.14 -15.58
C GLY A 34 -3.07 19.90 -17.03
N ASN A 35 -3.09 18.66 -17.52
CA ASN A 35 -2.69 18.28 -18.88
C ASN A 35 -3.20 16.87 -19.25
N ALA A 36 -2.88 16.37 -20.45
CA ALA A 36 -3.14 15.00 -20.87
C ALA A 36 -2.37 13.98 -20.02
N HIS A 37 -3.02 12.85 -19.69
CA HIS A 37 -2.39 11.72 -18.99
C HIS A 37 -1.64 10.85 -20.01
N THR A 38 -0.34 11.09 -20.18
CA THR A 38 0.45 10.42 -21.23
C THR A 38 0.79 8.96 -20.92
N GLU A 39 0.92 8.60 -19.64
CA GLU A 39 1.23 7.23 -19.20
C GLU A 39 0.00 6.31 -19.30
N SER A 40 -1.10 6.69 -18.63
CA SER A 40 -2.30 5.84 -18.55
C SER A 40 -3.29 6.04 -19.69
N GLY A 41 -3.23 7.18 -20.40
CA GLY A 41 -4.26 7.58 -21.36
C GLY A 41 -5.64 7.84 -20.72
N GLY A 42 -5.71 7.92 -19.39
CA GLY A 42 -6.94 8.15 -18.64
C GLY A 42 -7.56 9.53 -18.90
N LEU A 43 -8.87 9.63 -18.67
CA LEU A 43 -9.55 10.93 -18.64
C LEU A 43 -9.41 11.54 -17.24
N PRO A 44 -9.27 12.88 -17.14
CA PRO A 44 -9.23 13.54 -15.85
C PRO A 44 -10.56 13.36 -15.11
N ILE A 45 -10.47 12.92 -13.86
CA ILE A 45 -11.56 12.77 -12.91
C ILE A 45 -11.76 14.02 -12.04
N GLY A 46 -10.79 14.94 -12.03
CA GLY A 46 -10.88 16.22 -11.32
C GLY A 46 -10.44 16.11 -9.86
N MET A 47 -9.35 15.39 -9.60
CA MET A 47 -8.74 15.25 -8.28
C MET A 47 -7.70 16.33 -8.03
N GLU A 48 -7.83 17.04 -6.92
CA GLU A 48 -6.77 17.86 -6.34
C GLU A 48 -6.10 17.08 -5.20
N ILE A 49 -4.78 17.05 -5.18
CA ILE A 49 -3.99 16.41 -4.14
C ILE A 49 -3.11 17.49 -3.51
N ARG A 50 -3.28 17.68 -2.20
CA ARG A 50 -2.38 18.50 -1.38
C ARG A 50 -1.49 17.54 -0.62
N ALA A 51 -0.19 17.61 -0.89
CA ALA A 51 0.77 16.68 -0.36
C ALA A 51 1.76 17.40 0.55
N GLN A 52 2.22 16.67 1.57
CA GLN A 52 3.41 17.05 2.32
C GLN A 52 4.27 15.82 2.57
N ALA A 53 5.58 15.99 2.41
CA ALA A 53 6.59 15.06 2.88
C ALA A 53 7.22 15.66 4.14
N PHE A 54 7.39 14.85 5.18
CA PHE A 54 7.91 15.31 6.44
C PHE A 54 8.71 14.23 7.17
N ALA A 55 9.61 14.67 8.04
CA ALA A 55 10.45 13.80 8.86
C ALA A 55 10.57 14.41 10.26
N PHE A 56 10.89 13.56 11.25
CA PHE A 56 11.15 13.99 12.61
C PHE A 56 12.63 13.79 12.95
N SER A 57 13.17 14.69 13.76
CA SER A 57 14.51 14.59 14.32
C SER A 57 14.40 14.00 15.72
N THR A 58 14.51 12.68 15.82
CA THR A 58 14.34 11.93 17.06
C THR A 58 15.60 11.12 17.39
N ASN A 59 15.62 10.49 18.57
CA ASN A 59 16.72 9.60 18.99
C ASN A 59 16.29 8.13 19.03
N ASP A 60 15.21 7.79 18.35
CA ASP A 60 14.60 6.46 18.27
C ASP A 60 14.43 6.04 16.79
N GLU A 61 13.72 4.95 16.56
CA GLU A 61 13.54 4.35 15.23
C GLU A 61 12.83 5.29 14.24
N VAL A 62 12.09 6.30 14.73
CA VAL A 62 11.43 7.31 13.87
C VAL A 62 12.46 8.12 13.07
N ASN A 63 13.70 8.20 13.54
CA ASN A 63 14.78 8.87 12.83
C ASN A 63 15.19 8.15 11.53
N ASN A 64 14.72 6.92 11.32
CA ASN A 64 14.88 6.15 10.08
C ASN A 64 13.56 6.03 9.30
N MET A 65 12.70 7.06 9.39
CA MET A 65 11.42 7.10 8.72
C MET A 65 11.19 8.46 8.04
N THR A 66 10.53 8.43 6.89
CA THR A 66 9.89 9.60 6.29
C THR A 66 8.39 9.35 6.20
N PHE A 67 7.62 10.43 6.21
CA PHE A 67 6.18 10.38 6.19
C PHE A 67 5.64 11.26 5.08
N TYR A 68 4.52 10.83 4.52
CA TYR A 68 3.84 11.51 3.43
C TYR A 68 2.36 11.60 3.78
N ASN A 69 1.83 12.81 3.74
CA ASN A 69 0.41 13.05 3.97
C ASN A 69 -0.22 13.62 2.69
N TYR A 70 -1.35 13.06 2.30
CA TYR A 70 -2.10 13.37 1.09
C TYR A 70 -3.55 13.68 1.43
N VAL A 71 -3.93 14.94 1.24
CA VAL A 71 -5.34 15.34 1.24
C VAL A 71 -5.85 15.24 -0.20
N LEU A 72 -6.70 14.24 -0.45
CA LEU A 72 -7.31 13.93 -1.74
C LEU A 72 -8.69 14.57 -1.82
N ILE A 73 -8.88 15.53 -2.71
CA ILE A 73 -10.14 16.29 -2.82
C ILE A 73 -10.75 16.05 -4.20
N ASN A 74 -11.99 15.57 -4.22
CA ASN A 74 -12.75 15.46 -5.47
C ASN A 74 -13.27 16.87 -5.87
N GLN A 75 -12.54 17.54 -6.75
CA GLN A 75 -12.95 18.81 -7.38
C GLN A 75 -13.77 18.58 -8.66
N GLY A 76 -14.04 17.33 -9.01
CA GLY A 76 -14.89 16.93 -10.10
C GLY A 76 -16.37 17.14 -9.80
N THR A 77 -17.22 16.78 -10.76
CA THR A 77 -18.68 16.86 -10.64
C THR A 77 -19.33 15.49 -10.48
N GLN A 78 -18.54 14.41 -10.47
CA GLN A 78 -19.02 13.04 -10.41
C GLN A 78 -18.68 12.44 -9.05
N THR A 79 -19.62 11.70 -8.46
CA THR A 79 -19.33 10.81 -7.36
C THR A 79 -18.46 9.67 -7.86
N LEU A 80 -17.30 9.48 -7.24
CA LEU A 80 -16.43 8.34 -7.52
C LEU A 80 -16.87 7.18 -6.64
N LEU A 81 -17.33 6.10 -7.28
CA LEU A 81 -17.71 4.85 -6.63
C LEU A 81 -16.59 3.84 -6.84
N ASN A 82 -16.42 2.91 -5.89
CA ASN A 82 -15.34 1.94 -5.91
C ASN A 82 -13.96 2.61 -6.07
N THR A 83 -13.75 3.66 -5.29
CA THR A 83 -12.50 4.43 -5.30
C THR A 83 -11.45 3.69 -4.48
N TYR A 84 -10.23 3.62 -5.01
CA TYR A 84 -9.09 3.06 -4.31
C TYR A 84 -7.98 4.10 -4.28
N PHE A 85 -7.26 4.15 -3.17
CA PHE A 85 -5.98 4.84 -3.08
C PHE A 85 -4.88 3.78 -3.08
N GLY A 86 -3.79 4.00 -3.81
CA GLY A 86 -2.65 3.10 -3.78
C GLY A 86 -1.34 3.87 -3.73
N GLN A 87 -0.39 3.31 -2.97
CA GLN A 87 0.99 3.75 -2.97
C GLN A 87 1.77 2.81 -3.88
N TRP A 88 2.18 3.32 -5.05
CA TRP A 88 3.10 2.64 -5.95
C TRP A 88 4.53 2.93 -5.52
N VAL A 89 5.38 1.91 -5.53
CA VAL A 89 6.76 1.95 -5.04
C VAL A 89 7.66 1.26 -6.05
N ASP A 90 8.65 2.01 -6.54
CA ASP A 90 9.85 1.49 -7.20
C ASP A 90 10.87 1.23 -6.08
N VAL A 91 11.27 -0.02 -5.84
CA VAL A 91 12.08 -0.37 -4.67
C VAL A 91 13.50 0.14 -4.84
N ASP A 92 14.15 -0.19 -5.96
CA ASP A 92 15.50 0.24 -6.36
C ASP A 92 16.46 0.25 -5.16
N LEU A 93 16.54 -0.88 -4.43
CA LEU A 93 17.32 -0.95 -3.19
C LEU A 93 18.81 -1.18 -3.51
N GLY A 94 19.45 -0.10 -3.95
CA GLY A 94 20.86 -0.14 -4.38
C GLY A 94 20.93 -0.64 -5.81
N CYS A 95 21.23 -1.92 -6.02
CA CYS A 95 20.97 -2.52 -7.32
C CYS A 95 19.47 -2.74 -7.51
N SER A 96 18.97 -2.38 -8.69
CA SER A 96 17.56 -2.57 -9.06
C SER A 96 17.27 -4.02 -9.44
N ASP A 97 18.23 -4.70 -10.05
CA ASP A 97 18.01 -5.99 -10.73
C ASP A 97 18.11 -7.18 -9.77
N ASP A 98 18.20 -6.94 -8.46
CA ASP A 98 18.30 -7.96 -7.42
C ASP A 98 17.32 -7.75 -6.27
N ASP A 99 16.21 -7.03 -6.51
CA ASP A 99 15.17 -6.82 -5.52
C ASP A 99 14.21 -8.03 -5.41
N PHE A 100 13.73 -8.24 -4.19
CA PHE A 100 12.54 -8.99 -3.84
C PHE A 100 11.57 -8.10 -3.07
N VAL A 101 10.30 -8.53 -3.05
CA VAL A 101 9.23 -7.81 -2.36
C VAL A 101 8.31 -8.75 -1.61
N GLY A 102 7.63 -8.23 -0.61
CA GLY A 102 6.58 -8.94 0.08
C GLY A 102 5.76 -8.03 0.96
N CYS A 103 4.87 -8.64 1.74
CA CYS A 103 4.07 -7.87 2.69
C CYS A 103 3.89 -8.60 4.02
N ASP A 104 3.65 -7.81 5.06
CA ASP A 104 3.23 -8.27 6.37
C ASP A 104 1.76 -7.86 6.57
N VAL A 105 0.86 -8.82 6.42
CA VAL A 105 -0.58 -8.62 6.45
C VAL A 105 -1.05 -8.25 7.86
N GLN A 106 -0.42 -8.77 8.91
CA GLN A 106 -0.78 -8.41 10.28
C GLN A 106 -0.43 -6.96 10.62
N ARG A 107 0.67 -6.45 10.05
CA ARG A 107 1.15 -5.08 10.25
C ARG A 107 0.61 -4.08 9.24
N GLY A 108 0.10 -4.53 8.08
CA GLY A 108 -0.32 -3.63 7.00
C GLY A 108 0.85 -3.05 6.19
N LEU A 109 2.00 -3.73 6.20
CA LEU A 109 3.28 -3.23 5.68
C LEU A 109 3.65 -3.92 4.36
N GLY A 110 3.84 -3.17 3.29
CA GLY A 110 4.57 -3.63 2.11
C GLY A 110 6.08 -3.42 2.28
N TYR A 111 6.93 -4.32 1.78
CA TYR A 111 8.37 -4.19 1.92
C TYR A 111 9.16 -4.69 0.71
N GLY A 112 10.36 -4.14 0.54
CA GLY A 112 11.36 -4.52 -0.46
C GLY A 112 12.72 -4.75 0.19
N TYR A 113 13.48 -5.70 -0.36
CA TYR A 113 14.76 -6.19 0.17
C TYR A 113 15.53 -6.91 -0.95
N ASN A 114 16.86 -7.00 -0.86
CA ASN A 114 17.63 -7.72 -1.88
C ASN A 114 17.40 -9.24 -1.77
N GLY A 115 17.44 -9.90 -2.92
CA GLY A 115 17.26 -11.35 -3.03
C GLY A 115 18.43 -12.19 -2.53
N ASP A 116 19.53 -11.55 -2.12
CA ASP A 116 20.60 -12.22 -1.39
C ASP A 116 21.22 -11.35 -0.27
N ASN A 117 22.32 -11.85 0.30
CA ASN A 117 22.99 -11.22 1.44
C ASN A 117 23.93 -10.06 1.09
N ASN A 118 24.09 -9.73 -0.19
CA ASN A 118 25.08 -8.79 -0.68
C ASN A 118 24.56 -7.98 -1.87
N ASP A 119 24.09 -6.78 -1.61
CA ASP A 119 23.73 -5.85 -2.69
C ASP A 119 24.98 -5.33 -3.41
N GLU A 120 25.28 -5.92 -4.57
CA GLU A 120 26.38 -5.50 -5.43
C GLU A 120 25.97 -4.36 -6.35
N GLY A 121 26.89 -3.44 -6.65
CA GLY A 121 26.58 -2.39 -7.61
C GLY A 121 26.26 -2.93 -9.01
N CYS A 122 25.14 -2.50 -9.57
CA CYS A 122 24.73 -2.75 -10.95
C CYS A 122 24.34 -1.46 -11.66
N ASN A 123 24.25 -1.49 -13.00
CA ASN A 123 23.80 -0.35 -13.83
C ASN A 123 24.51 1.00 -13.57
N GLY A 124 25.72 0.97 -12.99
CA GLY A 124 26.50 2.17 -12.64
C GLY A 124 26.19 2.77 -11.28
N TYR A 125 25.28 2.18 -10.50
CA TYR A 125 24.96 2.56 -9.13
C TYR A 125 25.73 1.70 -8.13
N PRO A 126 26.18 2.28 -7.00
CA PRO A 126 26.75 1.50 -5.92
C PRO A 126 25.65 0.77 -5.16
N GLY A 127 25.82 -0.53 -4.93
CA GLY A 127 25.00 -1.28 -3.98
C GLY A 127 25.41 -1.00 -2.52
N TYR A 128 24.57 -1.42 -1.59
CA TYR A 128 24.73 -1.31 -0.14
C TYR A 128 25.68 -2.36 0.47
N GLY A 129 26.10 -3.36 -0.32
CA GLY A 129 27.02 -4.44 0.07
C GLY A 129 26.40 -5.43 1.05
N LEU A 130 27.27 -6.12 1.80
CA LEU A 130 26.85 -7.17 2.74
C LEU A 130 25.83 -6.67 3.77
N GLN A 131 24.81 -7.49 4.04
CA GLN A 131 23.69 -7.16 4.93
C GLN A 131 22.98 -5.91 4.42
N PRO A 132 22.36 -5.94 3.23
CA PRO A 132 21.65 -4.79 2.71
C PRO A 132 20.52 -4.35 3.65
N PRO A 133 20.09 -3.08 3.57
CA PRO A 133 18.89 -2.64 4.27
C PRO A 133 17.64 -3.38 3.75
N ALA A 134 16.49 -3.08 4.35
CA ALA A 134 15.18 -3.31 3.77
C ALA A 134 14.39 -2.01 3.89
N ILE A 135 13.46 -1.79 2.95
CA ILE A 135 12.54 -0.66 2.95
C ILE A 135 11.12 -1.18 3.15
N GLY A 136 10.34 -0.50 3.99
CA GLY A 136 8.96 -0.83 4.28
C GLY A 136 8.07 0.39 4.09
N VAL A 137 6.82 0.18 3.69
CA VAL A 137 5.82 1.22 3.43
C VAL A 137 4.50 0.82 4.07
N ASP A 138 3.92 1.70 4.89
CA ASP A 138 2.73 1.43 5.70
C ASP A 138 1.71 2.57 5.61
N PHE A 139 0.43 2.22 5.66
CA PHE A 139 -0.67 3.15 5.85
C PHE A 139 -0.90 3.42 7.34
N PHE A 140 -0.37 4.54 7.85
CA PHE A 140 -0.65 4.99 9.22
C PHE A 140 -2.09 5.50 9.36
N GLU A 141 -2.60 6.15 8.33
CA GLU A 141 -4.00 6.56 8.20
C GLU A 141 -4.40 6.41 6.74
N GLY A 142 -5.25 5.45 6.37
CA GLY A 142 -5.79 5.41 5.02
C GLY A 142 -7.13 6.14 4.89
N PRO A 143 -7.80 5.97 3.72
CA PRO A 143 -9.12 6.52 3.47
C PRO A 143 -10.15 6.01 4.48
N PHE A 144 -11.15 6.83 4.77
CA PHE A 144 -12.31 6.40 5.56
C PHE A 144 -13.09 5.32 4.84
N GLN A 145 -13.60 4.37 5.62
CA GLN A 145 -14.66 3.47 5.19
C GLN A 145 -15.96 4.27 4.98
N ASP A 146 -16.82 3.81 4.06
CA ASP A 146 -18.12 4.43 3.85
C ASP A 146 -18.99 4.30 5.09
N TYR A 147 -19.62 5.41 5.51
CA TYR A 147 -20.42 5.47 6.72
C TYR A 147 -21.65 4.54 6.65
N ASP A 148 -21.82 3.73 7.68
CA ASP A 148 -22.94 2.80 7.86
C ASP A 148 -23.62 2.95 9.24
N ASN A 149 -23.15 3.88 10.09
CA ASN A 149 -23.56 4.10 11.48
C ASN A 149 -23.27 2.89 12.38
N ILE A 150 -22.18 2.18 12.11
CA ILE A 150 -21.72 1.02 12.88
C ILE A 150 -20.25 1.26 13.26
N ASP A 151 -19.86 0.74 14.42
CA ASP A 151 -18.46 0.49 14.77
C ASP A 151 -18.08 -0.89 14.22
N ASN A 152 -17.45 -0.94 13.05
CA ASN A 152 -17.18 -2.20 12.36
C ASN A 152 -16.13 -3.02 13.12
N PRO A 153 -16.28 -4.34 13.25
CA PRO A 153 -15.53 -5.09 14.24
C PRO A 153 -14.07 -5.36 13.84
N LEU A 154 -13.17 -5.27 14.83
CA LEU A 154 -11.90 -5.99 14.82
C LEU A 154 -12.11 -7.41 15.37
N THR A 155 -12.11 -8.44 14.50
CA THR A 155 -12.45 -9.82 14.88
C THR A 155 -11.68 -10.87 14.10
N THR A 156 -11.15 -11.88 14.79
CA THR A 156 -10.44 -13.00 14.15
C THR A 156 -11.39 -14.00 13.46
N ASN A 157 -12.71 -13.84 13.59
CA ASN A 157 -13.66 -14.62 12.81
C ASN A 157 -13.79 -13.99 11.42
N ILE A 158 -13.20 -14.63 10.41
CA ILE A 158 -13.19 -14.13 9.03
C ILE A 158 -14.60 -13.91 8.48
N GLY A 159 -15.55 -14.79 8.78
CA GLY A 159 -16.94 -14.63 8.34
C GLY A 159 -17.57 -13.35 8.90
N ASP A 160 -17.43 -13.13 10.22
CA ASP A 160 -17.96 -11.93 10.86
C ASP A 160 -17.27 -10.65 10.36
N ALA A 161 -15.96 -10.72 10.11
CA ALA A 161 -15.19 -9.59 9.57
C ALA A 161 -15.66 -9.22 8.16
N VAL A 162 -15.92 -10.20 7.28
CA VAL A 162 -16.46 -9.94 5.94
C VAL A 162 -17.90 -9.40 6.01
N ASP A 163 -18.78 -10.09 6.75
CA ASP A 163 -20.21 -9.77 6.80
C ASP A 163 -20.50 -8.41 7.45
N SER A 164 -19.63 -7.98 8.36
CA SER A 164 -19.78 -6.72 9.12
C SER A 164 -18.83 -5.62 8.64
N LEU A 165 -18.20 -5.76 7.46
CA LEU A 165 -17.22 -4.82 6.91
C LEU A 165 -16.09 -4.46 7.89
N GLY A 166 -15.67 -5.43 8.71
CA GLY A 166 -14.62 -5.33 9.70
C GLY A 166 -13.23 -5.76 9.18
N ILE A 167 -12.33 -6.02 10.11
CA ILE A 167 -10.97 -6.53 9.84
C ILE A 167 -10.53 -7.59 10.85
N PRO A 168 -9.69 -8.56 10.45
CA PRO A 168 -9.13 -9.53 11.39
C PRO A 168 -7.80 -9.12 12.02
N TYR A 169 -7.07 -8.19 11.42
CA TYR A 169 -5.77 -7.74 11.92
C TYR A 169 -5.79 -6.25 12.19
N LYS A 170 -5.22 -5.83 13.32
CA LYS A 170 -5.19 -4.42 13.70
C LYS A 170 -4.28 -3.57 12.81
N GLY A 171 -3.27 -4.15 12.14
CA GLY A 171 -2.37 -3.38 11.28
C GLY A 171 -2.99 -2.92 9.97
N ILE A 172 -4.08 -3.55 9.51
CA ILE A 172 -4.73 -3.21 8.23
C ILE A 172 -5.88 -2.21 8.36
N GLY A 173 -5.95 -1.50 9.49
CA GLY A 173 -6.91 -0.42 9.68
C GLY A 173 -6.97 0.10 11.11
N ILE A 174 -7.51 1.30 11.26
CA ILE A 174 -7.75 1.94 12.56
C ILE A 174 -9.23 2.27 12.73
N GLY A 175 -9.68 2.44 13.97
CA GLY A 175 -11.08 2.73 14.31
C GLY A 175 -11.94 1.48 14.59
N TYR A 176 -11.62 0.35 13.97
CA TYR A 176 -12.40 -0.89 14.11
C TYR A 176 -12.52 -1.43 15.55
N GLY A 177 -13.75 -1.59 16.02
CA GLY A 177 -14.10 -2.18 17.31
C GLY A 177 -13.75 -1.31 18.51
N ASP A 178 -13.68 0.02 18.33
CA ASP A 178 -13.27 0.96 19.37
C ASP A 178 -14.44 1.63 20.12
N GLY A 179 -15.68 1.34 19.70
CA GLY A 179 -16.92 1.88 20.24
C GLY A 179 -17.37 3.21 19.65
N VAL A 180 -16.69 3.72 18.61
CA VAL A 180 -17.03 4.96 17.92
C VAL A 180 -17.47 4.64 16.49
N GLU A 181 -18.74 4.86 16.20
CA GLU A 181 -19.31 4.66 14.86
C GLU A 181 -18.62 5.56 13.82
N ASP A 182 -18.42 5.00 12.61
CA ASP A 182 -17.99 5.72 11.40
C ASP A 182 -16.60 6.41 11.50
N ASN A 183 -15.70 5.90 12.34
CA ASN A 183 -14.31 6.39 12.43
C ASN A 183 -13.27 5.49 11.75
N GLU A 184 -13.73 4.40 11.12
CA GLU A 184 -12.90 3.39 10.50
C GLU A 184 -12.12 3.93 9.31
N ARG A 185 -10.83 3.64 9.30
CA ARG A 185 -9.93 3.97 8.18
C ARG A 185 -9.21 2.72 7.73
N PHE A 186 -9.20 2.53 6.42
CA PHE A 186 -8.48 1.45 5.80
C PHE A 186 -6.97 1.56 6.03
N GLY A 187 -6.30 0.44 6.28
CA GLY A 187 -4.89 0.26 5.99
C GLY A 187 -4.72 -0.44 4.64
N MET A 188 -3.67 -1.23 4.49
CA MET A 188 -3.45 -2.07 3.32
C MET A 188 -4.59 -3.11 3.17
N ARG A 189 -5.31 -3.05 2.04
CA ARG A 189 -6.38 -3.98 1.65
C ARG A 189 -5.96 -4.96 0.56
N ALA A 190 -4.95 -4.59 -0.21
CA ALA A 190 -4.32 -5.45 -1.18
C ALA A 190 -2.84 -5.04 -1.38
N PHE A 191 -2.03 -6.02 -1.76
CA PHE A 191 -0.62 -5.88 -2.12
C PHE A 191 -0.38 -6.68 -3.40
N LEU A 192 0.06 -6.01 -4.46
CA LEU A 192 0.41 -6.61 -5.74
C LEU A 192 1.79 -6.12 -6.16
N TYR A 193 2.68 -7.04 -6.54
CA TYR A 193 3.94 -6.69 -7.17
C TYR A 193 3.85 -6.78 -8.69
N HIS A 194 4.74 -6.08 -9.38
CA HIS A 194 4.99 -6.27 -10.81
C HIS A 194 6.45 -5.96 -11.15
N ASN A 195 6.90 -6.50 -12.28
CA ASN A 195 8.25 -6.28 -12.77
C ASN A 195 8.33 -5.06 -13.69
N ASN A 196 9.52 -4.46 -13.80
CA ASN A 196 9.81 -3.43 -14.81
C ASN A 196 9.93 -4.01 -16.23
N ASN A 197 8.83 -4.52 -16.78
CA ASN A 197 8.79 -5.05 -18.13
C ASN A 197 7.41 -4.93 -18.78
N SER A 198 7.29 -5.38 -20.03
CA SER A 198 6.04 -5.28 -20.80
C SER A 198 5.15 -6.54 -20.73
N GLY A 199 5.57 -7.59 -20.01
CA GLY A 199 4.85 -8.86 -19.86
C GLY A 199 3.57 -8.74 -19.03
N VAL A 200 2.78 -9.81 -18.95
CA VAL A 200 1.47 -9.81 -18.26
C VAL A 200 1.55 -9.49 -16.76
N THR A 201 2.70 -9.76 -16.14
CA THR A 201 3.05 -9.40 -14.77
C THR A 201 3.95 -8.14 -14.67
N GLY A 202 4.02 -7.35 -15.74
CA GLY A 202 4.86 -6.15 -15.84
C GLY A 202 4.08 -4.84 -15.72
N ASP A 203 4.60 -3.75 -16.28
CA ASP A 203 4.00 -2.42 -16.14
C ASP A 203 2.61 -2.29 -16.78
N PRO A 204 1.70 -1.52 -16.15
CA PRO A 204 0.43 -1.13 -16.73
C PRO A 204 0.63 0.00 -17.76
N SER A 205 -0.15 -0.03 -18.84
CA SER A 205 -0.01 0.86 -20.02
C SER A 205 -1.28 1.62 -20.39
N VAL A 206 -2.41 1.27 -19.77
CA VAL A 206 -3.70 1.93 -19.96
C VAL A 206 -4.44 2.03 -18.64
N ALA A 207 -5.28 3.05 -18.46
CA ALA A 207 -5.94 3.37 -17.20
C ALA A 207 -6.62 2.19 -16.49
N ILE A 208 -7.24 1.26 -17.24
CA ILE A 208 -7.87 0.07 -16.64
C ILE A 208 -6.85 -0.88 -16.00
N GLN A 209 -5.62 -0.96 -16.50
CA GLN A 209 -4.57 -1.80 -15.94
C GLN A 209 -4.07 -1.24 -14.60
N TYR A 210 -3.89 0.08 -14.50
CA TYR A 210 -3.59 0.74 -13.22
C TYR A 210 -4.70 0.46 -12.19
N TYR A 211 -5.97 0.56 -12.62
CA TYR A 211 -7.11 0.26 -11.76
C TYR A 211 -7.23 -1.23 -11.39
N ASN A 212 -6.74 -2.13 -12.23
CA ASN A 212 -6.64 -3.56 -11.89
C ASN A 212 -5.61 -3.79 -10.78
N TYR A 213 -4.44 -3.14 -10.85
CA TYR A 213 -3.40 -3.30 -9.83
C TYR A 213 -3.85 -2.82 -8.45
N LEU A 214 -4.62 -1.72 -8.39
CA LEU A 214 -5.26 -1.26 -7.15
C LEU A 214 -6.22 -2.29 -6.53
N ARG A 215 -6.64 -3.31 -7.27
CA ARG A 215 -7.61 -4.34 -6.84
C ARG A 215 -7.00 -5.75 -6.75
N ALA A 216 -5.67 -5.86 -6.79
CA ALA A 216 -4.97 -7.16 -6.92
C ALA A 216 -5.46 -7.99 -8.11
N ILE A 217 -5.60 -7.36 -9.28
CA ILE A 217 -5.92 -8.01 -10.54
C ILE A 217 -4.78 -7.72 -11.51
N TRP A 218 -4.31 -8.72 -12.24
CA TRP A 218 -3.25 -8.53 -13.22
C TRP A 218 -3.69 -7.69 -14.43
N LYS A 219 -2.73 -7.20 -15.20
CA LYS A 219 -3.01 -6.24 -16.29
C LYS A 219 -3.79 -6.86 -17.45
N ASP A 220 -3.76 -8.19 -17.56
CA ASP A 220 -4.53 -8.97 -18.52
C ASP A 220 -5.95 -9.33 -18.02
N ASN A 221 -6.32 -8.86 -16.83
CA ASN A 221 -7.56 -9.15 -16.08
C ASN A 221 -7.62 -10.53 -15.42
N SER A 222 -6.54 -11.30 -15.41
CA SER A 222 -6.49 -12.50 -14.57
C SER A 222 -6.48 -12.09 -13.08
N PRO A 223 -7.15 -12.87 -12.20
CA PRO A 223 -7.06 -12.62 -10.76
C PRO A 223 -5.63 -12.87 -10.29
N ASN A 224 -5.22 -12.15 -9.25
CA ASN A 224 -4.07 -12.57 -8.46
C ASN A 224 -4.44 -13.83 -7.66
N LEU A 225 -3.53 -14.80 -7.62
CA LEU A 225 -3.73 -16.14 -7.06
C LEU A 225 -2.67 -16.43 -6.01
N TYR A 226 -2.97 -17.33 -5.08
CA TYR A 226 -1.99 -17.82 -4.12
C TYR A 226 -0.99 -18.78 -4.79
N GLY A 227 0.30 -18.68 -4.44
CA GLY A 227 1.39 -19.55 -4.91
C GLY A 227 2.12 -19.03 -6.16
N GLY A 228 3.36 -19.48 -6.36
CA GLY A 228 4.25 -19.03 -7.42
C GLY A 228 4.38 -17.50 -7.46
N THR A 229 4.42 -16.95 -8.66
CA THR A 229 4.34 -15.50 -8.93
C THR A 229 2.93 -14.91 -8.76
N GLY A 230 1.93 -15.71 -8.35
CA GLY A 230 0.53 -15.31 -8.22
C GLY A 230 -0.21 -15.02 -9.54
N HIS A 231 0.42 -15.25 -10.69
CA HIS A 231 -0.21 -15.19 -12.00
C HIS A 231 -0.55 -16.59 -12.52
N ILE A 232 -1.68 -16.75 -13.20
CA ILE A 232 -2.17 -18.05 -13.70
C ILE A 232 -1.24 -18.76 -14.71
N SER A 233 -0.25 -18.05 -15.27
CA SER A 233 0.76 -18.67 -16.13
C SER A 233 1.82 -19.47 -15.37
N ASP A 234 1.91 -19.25 -14.06
CA ASP A 234 2.79 -19.94 -13.17
C ASP A 234 2.18 -21.29 -12.76
N PRO A 235 2.87 -22.43 -12.95
CA PRO A 235 2.33 -23.74 -12.57
C PRO A 235 2.11 -23.91 -11.07
N ASP A 236 2.76 -23.10 -10.22
CA ASP A 236 2.65 -23.18 -8.76
C ASP A 236 1.55 -22.28 -8.19
N ALA A 237 0.94 -21.42 -9.02
CA ALA A 237 -0.24 -20.64 -8.65
C ALA A 237 -1.52 -21.51 -8.62
N ASP A 238 -2.25 -21.51 -7.50
CA ASP A 238 -3.51 -22.24 -7.37
C ASP A 238 -4.67 -21.47 -8.05
N PRO A 239 -5.24 -21.99 -9.16
CA PRO A 239 -6.30 -21.31 -9.90
C PRO A 239 -7.61 -21.13 -9.12
N ASN A 240 -7.78 -21.78 -7.97
CA ASN A 240 -9.01 -21.73 -7.17
C ASN A 240 -8.90 -20.82 -5.95
N THR A 241 -7.72 -20.25 -5.69
CA THR A 241 -7.44 -19.48 -4.47
C THR A 241 -6.98 -18.08 -4.85
N PRO A 242 -7.92 -17.13 -5.08
CA PRO A 242 -7.59 -15.72 -5.25
C PRO A 242 -6.83 -15.20 -4.03
N ALA A 243 -5.85 -14.33 -4.26
CA ALA A 243 -5.05 -13.72 -3.22
C ALA A 243 -5.06 -12.19 -3.34
N PHE A 244 -5.27 -11.50 -2.21
CA PHE A 244 -5.16 -10.03 -2.15
C PHE A 244 -3.80 -9.54 -1.68
N TYR A 245 -3.01 -10.40 -1.03
CA TYR A 245 -1.68 -10.06 -0.53
C TYR A 245 -0.68 -11.04 -1.12
N MET A 246 0.20 -10.56 -2.00
CA MET A 246 1.29 -11.36 -2.54
C MET A 246 2.43 -11.47 -1.54
N PHE A 247 3.03 -12.65 -1.47
CA PHE A 247 4.17 -12.94 -0.60
C PHE A 247 3.97 -12.50 0.87
N PRO A 248 2.87 -12.93 1.53
CA PRO A 248 2.61 -12.56 2.92
C PRO A 248 3.52 -13.28 3.91
N GLY A 249 4.35 -14.24 3.47
CA GLY A 249 5.10 -15.11 4.37
C GLY A 249 4.17 -15.87 5.31
N ASP A 250 4.42 -15.76 6.62
CA ASP A 250 3.59 -16.33 7.70
C ASP A 250 2.65 -15.30 8.34
N SER A 251 2.59 -14.08 7.80
CA SER A 251 1.87 -12.94 8.41
C SER A 251 0.36 -12.96 8.21
N ASP A 252 -0.19 -13.91 7.44
CA ASP A 252 -1.63 -14.10 7.25
C ASP A 252 -2.14 -15.46 7.80
N PRO A 253 -2.05 -15.71 9.11
CA PRO A 253 -2.40 -17.01 9.70
C PRO A 253 -3.90 -17.36 9.62
N LEU A 254 -4.76 -16.39 9.33
CA LEU A 254 -6.21 -16.59 9.17
C LEU A 254 -6.63 -16.72 7.70
N GLY A 255 -5.70 -16.58 6.75
CA GLY A 255 -6.01 -16.60 5.32
C GLY A 255 -6.92 -15.45 4.90
N TRP A 256 -6.81 -14.27 5.52
CA TRP A 256 -7.59 -13.08 5.19
C TRP A 256 -7.44 -12.71 3.71
N GLY A 257 -6.22 -12.78 3.19
CA GLY A 257 -5.89 -12.54 1.79
C GLY A 257 -6.53 -13.50 0.81
N THR A 258 -6.94 -14.67 1.28
CA THR A 258 -7.42 -15.80 0.48
C THR A 258 -8.84 -16.19 0.87
N GLY A 259 -9.62 -15.23 1.41
CA GLY A 259 -11.04 -15.43 1.73
C GLY A 259 -11.30 -16.40 2.89
N GLY A 260 -10.36 -16.52 3.83
CA GLY A 260 -10.42 -17.44 4.97
C GLY A 260 -9.82 -18.82 4.70
N ALA A 261 -9.27 -19.06 3.51
CA ALA A 261 -8.51 -20.26 3.22
C ALA A 261 -7.11 -20.13 3.83
N VAL A 262 -6.86 -20.76 4.98
CA VAL A 262 -5.53 -20.77 5.61
C VAL A 262 -4.55 -21.55 4.73
N GLN A 263 -3.42 -20.93 4.43
CA GLN A 263 -2.40 -21.48 3.56
C GLN A 263 -1.44 -22.39 4.34
N GLY A 264 -1.00 -23.48 3.70
CA GLY A 264 -0.22 -24.53 4.37
C GLY A 264 1.28 -24.26 4.41
N ASP A 265 1.80 -23.59 3.39
CA ASP A 265 3.21 -23.26 3.22
C ASP A 265 3.42 -21.75 3.36
N VAL A 266 4.65 -21.35 3.71
CA VAL A 266 5.04 -19.94 3.76
C VAL A 266 5.22 -19.48 2.31
N TRP A 267 4.49 -18.45 1.89
CA TRP A 267 4.56 -17.91 0.53
C TRP A 267 5.40 -16.62 0.53
N THR A 268 6.63 -16.72 0.03
CA THR A 268 7.56 -15.61 -0.21
C THR A 268 8.21 -15.76 -1.59
N GLU A 269 8.93 -14.74 -2.07
CA GLU A 269 9.67 -14.86 -3.34
C GLU A 269 10.70 -15.99 -3.28
N GLU A 270 11.37 -16.16 -2.14
CA GLU A 270 12.39 -17.17 -1.89
C GLU A 270 11.81 -18.57 -1.80
N SER A 271 10.65 -18.75 -1.14
CA SER A 271 10.03 -20.06 -1.00
C SER A 271 9.56 -20.63 -2.34
N GLU A 272 9.13 -19.74 -3.25
CA GLU A 272 8.73 -20.08 -4.62
C GLU A 272 9.93 -20.21 -5.57
N GLY A 273 11.12 -19.76 -5.15
CA GLY A 273 12.32 -19.78 -5.98
C GLY A 273 12.25 -18.81 -7.16
N ASN A 274 11.58 -17.66 -6.97
CA ASN A 274 11.56 -16.59 -7.96
C ASN A 274 12.97 -16.02 -8.14
N ASP A 275 13.32 -15.63 -9.36
CA ASP A 275 14.54 -14.86 -9.59
C ASP A 275 14.34 -13.40 -9.12
N PRO A 276 15.31 -12.81 -8.38
CA PRO A 276 15.33 -11.38 -8.09
C PRO A 276 15.34 -10.56 -9.38
N ASP A 277 14.71 -9.39 -9.37
CA ASP A 277 14.61 -8.50 -10.54
C ASP A 277 14.27 -7.08 -10.09
N ASP A 278 14.09 -6.16 -11.04
CA ASP A 278 13.53 -4.82 -10.82
C ASP A 278 12.05 -4.92 -10.41
N ARG A 279 11.85 -4.98 -9.08
CA ARG A 279 10.55 -5.15 -8.43
C ARG A 279 9.90 -3.81 -8.09
N ARG A 280 8.63 -3.72 -8.45
CA ARG A 280 7.70 -2.68 -8.02
C ARG A 280 6.56 -3.29 -7.27
N PHE A 281 5.96 -2.52 -6.36
CA PHE A 281 4.72 -2.94 -5.73
C PHE A 281 3.72 -1.80 -5.57
N ILE A 282 2.46 -2.20 -5.45
CA ILE A 282 1.36 -1.33 -5.05
C ILE A 282 0.71 -1.94 -3.83
N GLN A 283 0.63 -1.15 -2.75
CA GLN A 283 -0.33 -1.40 -1.69
C GLN A 283 -1.51 -0.46 -1.83
N SER A 284 -2.73 -0.99 -1.72
CA SER A 284 -3.95 -0.21 -1.94
C SER A 284 -4.94 -0.32 -0.80
N ALA A 285 -5.79 0.70 -0.69
CA ALA A 285 -6.86 0.85 0.30
C ALA A 285 -8.16 1.25 -0.41
N GLY A 286 -9.24 0.53 -0.13
CA GLY A 286 -10.56 0.72 -0.74
C GLY A 286 -11.36 -0.58 -0.82
N PRO A 287 -12.55 -0.58 -1.45
CA PRO A 287 -13.18 0.57 -2.09
C PRO A 287 -13.84 1.53 -1.09
N PHE A 288 -13.93 2.81 -1.46
CA PHE A 288 -14.77 3.82 -0.79
C PHE A 288 -15.47 4.74 -1.81
N THR A 289 -16.45 5.49 -1.33
CA THR A 289 -17.19 6.51 -2.07
C THR A 289 -16.58 7.89 -1.85
N LEU A 290 -16.33 8.62 -2.94
CA LEU A 290 -15.83 10.00 -2.87
C LEU A 290 -16.74 10.95 -3.65
N GLU A 291 -17.64 11.62 -2.92
CA GLU A 291 -18.59 12.57 -3.49
C GLU A 291 -17.91 13.87 -3.99
N PRO A 292 -18.53 14.62 -4.92
CA PRO A 292 -18.05 15.94 -5.32
C PRO A 292 -17.87 16.86 -4.10
N GLY A 293 -16.65 17.39 -3.94
CA GLY A 293 -16.27 18.25 -2.82
C GLY A 293 -15.84 17.52 -1.55
N ALA A 294 -16.08 16.21 -1.45
CA ALA A 294 -15.57 15.38 -0.36
C ALA A 294 -14.05 15.22 -0.45
N PHE A 295 -13.43 14.89 0.69
CA PHE A 295 -12.00 14.66 0.76
C PHE A 295 -11.66 13.47 1.64
N ASN A 296 -10.49 12.88 1.38
CA ASN A 296 -9.85 11.91 2.26
C ASN A 296 -8.48 12.43 2.67
N ASN A 297 -8.04 12.09 3.88
CA ASN A 297 -6.72 12.44 4.39
C ASN A 297 -5.94 11.16 4.69
N VAL A 298 -4.91 10.89 3.89
CA VAL A 298 -4.13 9.66 3.94
C VAL A 298 -2.71 9.97 4.39
N THR A 299 -2.17 9.20 5.33
CA THR A 299 -0.80 9.28 5.81
C THR A 299 -0.10 7.94 5.58
N VAL A 300 1.01 7.99 4.84
CA VAL A 300 1.89 6.86 4.56
C VAL A 300 3.23 7.08 5.24
N GLY A 301 3.78 6.05 5.86
CA GLY A 301 5.15 6.05 6.37
C GLY A 301 6.04 5.17 5.51
N VAL A 302 7.27 5.62 5.28
CA VAL A 302 8.34 4.85 4.66
C VAL A 302 9.42 4.67 5.70
N VAL A 303 9.72 3.42 6.04
CA VAL A 303 10.73 3.03 7.02
C VAL A 303 11.86 2.31 6.32
N TRP A 304 13.09 2.53 6.76
CA TRP A 304 14.22 1.70 6.37
C TRP A 304 14.96 1.18 7.59
N ALA A 305 15.45 -0.04 7.50
CA ALA A 305 16.24 -0.66 8.55
C ALA A 305 17.36 -1.49 7.94
N ARG A 306 18.51 -1.53 8.60
CA ARG A 306 19.61 -2.41 8.23
C ARG A 306 19.97 -3.27 9.43
N ALA A 307 19.83 -4.58 9.28
CA ALA A 307 20.18 -5.50 10.34
C ALA A 307 21.71 -5.54 10.54
N PRO A 308 22.20 -5.72 11.78
CA PRO A 308 23.63 -5.93 12.06
C PRO A 308 24.13 -7.33 11.62
N GLY A 309 23.22 -8.19 11.15
CA GLY A 309 23.45 -9.55 10.69
C GLY A 309 22.14 -10.26 10.36
N GLY A 310 22.24 -11.28 9.51
CA GLY A 310 21.08 -11.93 8.88
C GLY A 310 21.17 -11.82 7.36
N GLY A 311 20.23 -12.47 6.70
CA GLY A 311 19.98 -12.44 5.26
C GLY A 311 18.48 -12.61 5.00
N PRO A 312 18.05 -12.59 3.73
CA PRO A 312 16.76 -13.18 3.39
C PRO A 312 16.68 -14.63 3.90
#